data_AF-A0A4Q2WXI8-F1
#
_entry.id   AF-A0A4Q2WXI8-F1
#
_cell.length_a   1.000
_cell.length_b   1.000
_cell.length_c   1.000
_cell.angle_alpha   90.00
_cell.angle_beta   90.00
_cell.angle_gamma   90.00
#
_symmetry.space_group_name_H-M   'P 1'
#
loop_
_entity.id
_entity.type
_entity.pdbx_description
1 polymer ?
#
loop_
_entity_poly.entity_id
_entity_poly.type
_entity_poly.pdbx_seq_one_letter_code
_entity_poly.pdbx_strand_id
1 'polypeptide(L)' 'MSNIASMSFNPLFLRHDLMIELGRLEMAIDSARTTEPAANDTLGQLETRCARINEALSKLPA' A
#
# COMPACT_ATOMS: atom_id res chain seq x y z
N MET A 1 4.28 -14.22 -15.18
CA MET A 1 2.90 -14.56 -14.79
C MET A 1 2.66 -13.94 -13.43
N SER A 2 2.10 -12.74 -13.38
CA SER A 2 1.83 -12.05 -12.11
C SER A 2 0.66 -12.75 -11.44
N ASN A 3 0.97 -13.52 -10.39
CA ASN A 3 -0.03 -14.07 -9.49
C ASN A 3 -0.64 -12.89 -8.74
N ILE A 4 -1.63 -12.22 -9.35
CA ILE A 4 -2.57 -11.40 -8.61
C ILE A 4 -3.29 -12.43 -7.74
N ALA A 5 -2.78 -12.67 -6.55
CA ALA A 5 -3.53 -13.36 -5.53
C ALA A 5 -4.87 -12.64 -5.49
N SER A 6 -5.93 -13.33 -5.91
CA SER A 6 -7.29 -12.79 -5.81
C SER A 6 -7.49 -12.45 -4.35
N MET A 7 -7.26 -11.18 -4.01
CA MET A 7 -7.49 -10.65 -2.67
C MET A 7 -8.98 -10.87 -2.44
N SER A 8 -9.30 -11.88 -1.65
CA SER A 8 -10.66 -12.18 -1.25
C SER A 8 -11.07 -11.10 -0.25
N PHE A 9 -11.36 -9.91 -0.76
CA PHE A 9 -11.83 -8.80 0.05
C PHE A 9 -13.17 -9.18 0.65
N ASN A 10 -13.22 -9.30 1.97
CA ASN A 10 -14.49 -9.47 2.63
C ASN A 10 -15.13 -8.08 2.76
N PRO A 11 -16.30 -7.82 2.14
CA PRO A 11 -16.91 -6.50 2.20
C PRO A 11 -17.24 -6.05 3.64
N LEU A 12 -17.37 -6.98 4.60
CA LEU A 12 -17.58 -6.68 6.02
C LEU A 12 -16.31 -6.19 6.73
N PHE A 13 -15.14 -6.53 6.23
CA PHE A 13 -13.85 -6.20 6.83
C PHE A 13 -12.96 -5.40 5.88
N LEU A 14 -13.57 -4.76 4.87
CA LEU A 14 -12.86 -4.08 3.79
C LEU A 14 -11.86 -3.04 4.32
N ARG A 15 -12.23 -2.28 5.36
CA ARG A 15 -11.32 -1.34 6.01
C ARG A 15 -10.08 -2.04 6.57
N HIS A 16 -10.29 -3.13 7.31
CA HIS A 16 -9.23 -3.91 7.94
C HIS A 16 -8.32 -4.58 6.89
N ASP A 17 -8.92 -5.20 5.86
CA ASP A 17 -8.18 -5.83 4.77
C ASP A 17 -7.33 -4.80 4.03
N LEU A 18 -7.88 -3.61 3.77
CA LEU A 18 -7.13 -2.50 3.18
C LEU A 18 -6.01 -1.98 4.08
N MET A 19 -6.21 -1.93 5.40
CA MET A 19 -5.14 -1.56 6.35
C MET A 19 -3.97 -2.56 6.29
N ILE A 20 -4.24 -3.86 6.18
CA ILE A 20 -3.20 -4.90 6.06
C ILE A 20 -2.40 -4.71 4.77
N GLU A 21 -3.08 -4.57 3.64
CA GLU A 21 -2.39 -4.43 2.36
C GLU A 21 -1.61 -3.11 2.26
N LEU A 22 -2.13 -2.04 2.86
CA LEU A 22 -1.41 -0.77 2.92
C LEU A 22 -0.12 -0.89 3.75
N GLY A 23 -0.15 -1.55 4.91
CA GLY A 23 1.05 -1.79 5.71
C GLY A 23 2.08 -2.68 5.01
N ARG A 24 1.65 -3.66 4.20
CA ARG A 24 2.56 -4.45 3.35
C ARG A 24 3.22 -3.59 2.28
N LEU A 25 2.46 -2.68 1.67
CA LEU A 25 2.98 -1.77 0.66
C LEU A 25 4.00 -0.79 1.26
N GLU A 26 3.75 -0.25 2.45
CA GLU A 26 4.69 0.59 3.19
C GLU A 26 6.02 -0.13 3.48
N MET A 27 5.97 -1.39 3.94
CA MET A 27 7.18 -2.21 4.13
C MET A 27 7.96 -2.44 2.82
N ALA A 28 7.26 -2.70 1.71
CA ALA A 28 7.90 -2.92 0.43
C ALA A 28 8.60 -1.65 -0.09
N ILE A 29 7.99 -0.48 0.11
CA ILE A 29 8.58 0.82 -0.23
C ILE A 29 9.85 1.07 0.60
N ASP A 30 9.81 0.83 1.91
CA ASP A 30 10.96 1.01 2.80
C ASP A 30 12.13 0.06 2.42
N SER A 31 11.81 -1.20 2.11
CA SER A 31 12.81 -2.14 1.61
C SER A 31 13.41 -1.73 0.27
N ALA A 32 12.61 -1.18 -0.65
CA ALA A 32 13.13 -0.68 -1.92
C ALA A 32 14.03 0.54 -1.75
N ARG A 33 13.71 1.42 -0.80
CA ARG A 33 14.49 2.62 -0.46
C ARG A 33 15.88 2.30 0.06
N THR A 34 16.01 1.22 0.82
CA THR A 34 17.29 0.74 1.35
C THR A 34 18.12 -0.01 0.31
N THR A 35 17.46 -0.64 -0.68
CA THR A 35 18.13 -1.48 -1.69
C THR A 35 18.64 -0.66 -2.89
N GLU A 36 17.85 0.28 -3.40
CA GLU A 36 18.17 1.03 -4.63
C GLU A 36 17.95 2.55 -4.46
N PRO A 37 18.91 3.28 -3.87
CA PRO A 37 18.76 4.72 -3.58
C PRO A 37 18.57 5.61 -4.82
N ALA A 38 18.96 5.11 -6.01
CA ALA A 38 18.86 5.84 -7.28
C ALA A 38 17.44 5.85 -7.88
N ALA A 39 16.52 4.99 -7.42
CA ALA A 39 15.14 4.93 -7.89
C ALA A 39 14.20 5.96 -7.20
N ASN A 40 14.78 7.06 -6.71
CA ASN A 40 14.17 7.94 -5.72
C ASN A 40 12.89 8.64 -6.21
N ASP A 41 12.82 9.04 -7.47
CA ASP A 41 11.65 9.75 -8.02
C ASP A 41 10.42 8.84 -8.13
N THR A 42 10.61 7.60 -8.61
CA THR A 42 9.53 6.61 -8.71
C THR A 42 9.08 6.16 -7.33
N LEU A 43 10.01 5.97 -6.39
CA LEU A 43 9.68 5.67 -5.00
C LEU A 43 8.88 6.81 -4.34
N GLY A 44 9.29 8.07 -4.54
CA GLY A 44 8.60 9.24 -3.99
C GLY A 44 7.17 9.38 -4.53
N GLN A 45 6.94 9.04 -5.81
CA GLN A 45 5.59 8.98 -6.37
C GLN A 45 4.75 7.87 -5.72
N LEU A 46 5.35 6.72 -5.43
CA LEU A 46 4.68 5.59 -4.79
C LEU A 46 4.32 5.91 -3.33
N GLU A 47 5.21 6.54 -2.58
CA GLU A 47 4.96 7.06 -1.23
C GLU A 47 3.83 8.07 -1.20
N THR A 48 3.83 9.02 -2.15
CA THR A 48 2.76 10.01 -2.27
C THR A 48 1.42 9.34 -2.53
N ARG A 49 1.38 8.31 -3.37
CA ARG A 49 0.16 7.52 -3.62
C ARG A 49 -0.27 6.75 -2.36
N CYS A 50 0.67 6.15 -1.64
CA CYS A 50 0.42 5.48 -0.36
C CYS A 50 -0.24 6.43 0.65
N ALA A 51 0.32 7.62 0.84
CA ALA A 51 -0.23 8.64 1.74
C ALA A 51 -1.67 9.02 1.38
N ARG A 52 -1.98 9.17 0.08
CA ARG A 52 -3.35 9.47 -0.39
C ARG A 52 -4.32 8.31 -0.14
N ILE A 53 -3.87 7.06 -0.29
CA ILE A 53 -4.69 5.89 0.02
C ILE A 53 -4.94 5.82 1.54
N ASN A 54 -3.93 6.09 2.37
CA ASN A 54 -4.08 6.16 3.82
C ASN A 54 -5.09 7.25 4.24
N GLU A 55 -5.01 8.41 3.61
CA GLU A 55 -5.96 9.51 3.82
C GLU A 55 -7.39 9.15 3.38
N ALA A 56 -7.55 8.43 2.28
CA ALA A 56 -8.86 7.93 1.85
C ALA A 56 -9.40 6.87 2.81
N LEU A 57 -8.52 5.97 3.28
CA LEU A 57 -8.85 4.92 4.24
C LEU A 57 -9.29 5.50 5.58
N SER A 58 -8.66 6.58 6.06
CA SER A 58 -9.07 7.25 7.31
C SER A 58 -10.49 7.82 7.25
N LYS A 59 -11.03 8.06 6.06
CA LYS A 59 -12.40 8.55 5.82
C LYS A 59 -13.43 7.43 5.72
N LEU A 60 -13.02 6.17 5.61
CA LEU A 60 -13.96 5.03 5.64
C LEU A 60 -14.48 4.80 7.07
N PRO A 61 -15.77 4.46 7.24
CA PRO A 61 -16.31 4.11 8.55
C PRO A 61 -15.56 2.92 9.16
N ALA A 62 -15.42 2.93 10.48
CA ALA A 62 -14.78 1.87 11.27
C ALA A 62 -15.62 0.59 11.27
#